data_AF-A0A5P2DM94-F1
#
_entry.id   AF-A0A5P2DM94-F1
#
_cell.length_a   1.000
_cell.length_b   1.000
_cell.length_c   1.000
_cell.angle_alpha   90.00
_cell.angle_beta   90.00
_cell.angle_gamma   90.00
#
_symmetry.space_group_name_H-M   'P 1'
#
loop_
_entity.id
_entity.type
_entity.pdbx_description
1 polymer ?
#
loop_
_entity_poly.entity_id
_entity_poly.type
_entity_poly.pdbx_seq_one_letter_code
_entity_poly.pdbx_strand_id
1 'polypeptide(L)'
;MRMKARATMVALLPTLLVATVGCSTTNTPATGKAPDPKGSAGSVSAAPGAPAPSAAAKAPAASKTGGSRLERSALAQGDLPGYQVSAQGKNPAAPDGQPQADKKACQPLADVMGDKPDPSARETLSRGVGSQKQVGLAVSASVSSYSESDAKALIARLKAAVAACGTGFSATVEKQTGAYREVRPADYRTGGDESVSWTMTAAAEGVSAQVHLVVVREGDTVVRLMALDVVSAQQKARVPQEVADKQLEKVRQAG
;
A
#
# COMPACT_ATOMS: atom_id res chain seq x y z
N MET A 1 24.69 49.65 23.81
CA MET A 1 23.60 49.55 24.80
C MET A 1 23.34 48.08 25.07
N ARG A 2 23.63 47.62 26.29
CA ARG A 2 23.34 46.25 26.76
C ARG A 2 22.01 46.30 27.50
N MET A 3 21.03 45.51 27.11
CA MET A 3 19.87 45.21 27.95
C MET A 3 19.78 43.71 28.18
N LYS A 4 20.02 43.34 29.45
CA LYS A 4 19.71 42.06 30.07
C LYS A 4 18.28 42.12 30.59
N ALA A 5 17.52 41.04 30.43
CA ALA A 5 16.45 40.53 31.32
C ALA A 5 15.52 39.62 30.50
N ARG A 6 14.92 38.54 30.98
CA ARG A 6 14.98 37.77 32.23
C ARG A 6 14.33 36.42 31.85
N ALA A 7 14.90 35.32 32.33
CA ALA A 7 14.32 34.00 32.19
C ALA A 7 13.11 33.84 33.12
N THR A 8 12.03 33.25 32.63
CA THR A 8 10.94 32.71 33.45
C THR A 8 10.69 31.27 33.00
N MET A 9 11.20 30.33 33.80
CA MET A 9 10.79 28.93 33.82
C MET A 9 9.33 28.86 34.29
N VAL A 10 8.48 28.16 33.53
CA VAL A 10 7.25 27.57 34.06
C VAL A 10 7.33 26.07 33.79
N ALA A 11 7.62 25.32 34.83
CA ALA A 11 7.53 23.88 34.85
C ALA A 11 6.06 23.49 35.09
N LEU A 12 5.50 22.66 34.21
CA LEU A 12 4.21 22.01 34.41
C LEU A 12 4.41 20.49 34.28
N LEU A 13 4.11 19.81 35.39
CA LEU A 13 4.30 18.38 35.61
C LEU A 13 3.33 17.50 34.80
N PRO A 14 3.69 16.23 34.52
CA PRO A 14 2.87 15.27 33.79
C PRO A 14 1.89 14.54 34.73
N THR A 15 0.62 14.49 34.36
CA THR A 15 -0.40 13.65 35.03
C THR A 15 -0.63 12.36 34.24
N LEU A 16 -0.16 11.26 34.83
CA LEU A 16 -0.49 9.87 34.50
C LEU A 16 -1.91 9.55 34.99
N LEU A 17 -2.72 8.86 34.19
CA LEU A 17 -3.92 8.15 34.64
C LEU A 17 -3.98 6.78 33.95
N VAL A 18 -4.01 5.73 34.76
CA VAL A 18 -4.03 4.31 34.41
C VAL A 18 -5.25 3.65 35.06
N ALA A 19 -5.81 2.64 34.37
CA ALA A 19 -6.81 1.63 34.77
C ALA A 19 -8.28 2.10 34.81
N THR A 20 -9.30 1.30 34.46
CA THR A 20 -9.51 -0.15 34.70
C THR A 20 -10.44 -0.81 33.68
N VAL A 21 -10.28 -2.13 33.54
CA VAL A 21 -11.19 -3.10 32.90
C VAL A 21 -12.52 -3.20 33.67
N GLY A 22 -13.63 -3.40 32.96
CA GLY A 22 -14.93 -3.78 33.54
C GLY A 22 -15.79 -4.60 32.59
N CYS A 23 -15.76 -5.94 32.74
CA CYS A 23 -16.81 -6.84 32.25
C CYS A 23 -18.07 -6.67 33.10
N SER A 24 -19.26 -6.73 32.50
CA SER A 24 -20.51 -6.95 33.23
C SER A 24 -21.51 -7.73 32.38
N THR A 25 -21.75 -8.98 32.79
CA THR A 25 -22.85 -9.87 32.41
C THR A 25 -23.89 -9.94 33.54
N THR A 26 -25.08 -10.48 33.23
CA THR A 26 -26.32 -10.73 34.04
C THR A 26 -27.40 -9.64 33.87
N ASN A 27 -28.72 -9.89 33.75
CA ASN A 27 -29.58 -11.03 34.10
C ASN A 27 -30.99 -10.90 33.41
N THR A 28 -31.44 -11.91 32.65
CA THR A 28 -32.70 -12.75 32.75
C THR A 28 -34.11 -12.10 33.00
N PRO A 29 -35.28 -12.80 32.82
CA PRO A 29 -35.97 -13.34 31.63
C PRO A 29 -37.50 -12.98 31.55
N ALA A 30 -38.21 -13.46 30.51
CA ALA A 30 -39.66 -13.83 30.49
C ALA A 30 -39.98 -14.40 29.09
N THR A 31 -40.85 -15.38 28.79
CA THR A 31 -41.75 -16.36 29.44
C THR A 31 -42.09 -17.34 28.27
N GLY A 32 -41.88 -18.65 28.37
CA GLY A 32 -42.83 -19.62 28.93
C GLY A 32 -43.74 -20.26 27.87
N LYS A 33 -43.46 -21.52 27.46
CA LYS A 33 -44.46 -22.62 27.37
C LYS A 33 -43.81 -23.98 27.08
N ALA A 34 -43.93 -24.91 28.03
CA ALA A 34 -43.86 -26.37 27.87
C ALA A 34 -45.34 -26.90 27.95
N PRO A 35 -45.68 -28.21 27.94
CA PRO A 35 -44.83 -29.42 28.02
C PRO A 35 -45.29 -30.65 27.16
N ASP A 36 -44.42 -31.66 26.90
CA ASP A 36 -44.39 -33.05 27.45
C ASP A 36 -44.95 -34.15 26.48
N PRO A 37 -44.74 -35.49 26.67
CA PRO A 37 -43.49 -36.28 26.76
C PRO A 37 -43.61 -37.69 26.06
N LYS A 38 -42.71 -38.64 26.41
CA LYS A 38 -42.58 -40.10 26.04
C LYS A 38 -41.81 -40.40 24.74
N GLY A 39 -40.88 -41.35 24.66
CA GLY A 39 -40.45 -42.41 25.57
C GLY A 39 -40.19 -43.71 24.77
N SER A 40 -39.00 -44.29 24.97
CA SER A 40 -38.59 -45.69 24.75
C SER A 40 -38.26 -46.26 23.36
N ALA A 41 -36.97 -46.60 23.25
CA ALA A 41 -36.37 -47.94 22.98
C ALA A 41 -36.63 -48.70 21.66
N GLY A 42 -35.53 -49.18 21.08
CA GLY A 42 -35.52 -50.25 20.07
C GLY A 42 -34.11 -50.56 19.57
N SER A 43 -33.40 -51.45 20.26
CA SER A 43 -32.12 -52.04 19.84
C SER A 43 -32.35 -53.21 18.87
N VAL A 44 -31.49 -53.35 17.86
CA VAL A 44 -31.25 -54.64 17.17
C VAL A 44 -29.79 -54.74 16.77
N SER A 45 -29.13 -55.79 17.26
CA SER A 45 -27.77 -56.21 16.90
C SER A 45 -27.81 -57.21 15.74
N ALA A 46 -26.82 -57.14 14.84
CA ALA A 46 -26.27 -58.31 14.13
C ALA A 46 -24.84 -57.99 13.64
N ALA A 47 -23.94 -58.97 13.79
CA ALA A 47 -22.48 -58.88 13.62
C ALA A 47 -22.01 -59.41 12.22
N PRO A 48 -20.75 -59.85 12.03
CA PRO A 48 -19.62 -59.09 11.45
C PRO A 48 -19.08 -59.68 10.12
N GLY A 49 -18.34 -58.91 9.30
CA GLY A 49 -17.66 -59.49 8.13
C GLY A 49 -16.80 -58.56 7.25
N ALA A 50 -15.51 -58.87 7.20
CA ALA A 50 -14.48 -58.60 6.18
C ALA A 50 -13.85 -57.18 6.03
N PRO A 51 -12.50 -57.09 6.00
CA PRO A 51 -11.76 -55.82 5.83
C PRO A 51 -11.57 -55.47 4.35
N ALA A 52 -11.76 -54.20 4.00
CA ALA A 52 -11.44 -53.66 2.68
C ALA A 52 -10.44 -52.48 2.82
N PRO A 53 -9.57 -52.28 1.82
CA PRO A 53 -8.19 -51.83 2.02
C PRO A 53 -8.03 -50.33 2.22
N SER A 54 -6.95 -50.01 2.94
CA SER A 54 -6.28 -48.73 3.12
C SER A 54 -6.55 -47.72 2.00
N ALA A 55 -7.49 -46.80 2.25
CA ALA A 55 -7.51 -45.53 1.55
C ALA A 55 -6.34 -44.71 2.10
N ALA A 56 -5.25 -44.72 1.35
CA ALA A 56 -4.10 -43.85 1.55
C ALA A 56 -4.60 -42.46 1.92
N ALA A 57 -4.25 -42.03 3.13
CA ALA A 57 -4.39 -40.65 3.54
C ALA A 57 -3.78 -39.80 2.43
N LYS A 58 -4.62 -39.00 1.76
CA LYS A 58 -4.14 -37.87 0.96
C LYS A 58 -3.26 -37.08 1.90
N ALA A 59 -1.95 -37.19 1.67
CA ALA A 59 -0.99 -36.27 2.25
C ALA A 59 -1.56 -34.86 2.03
N PRO A 60 -1.68 -34.03 3.08
CA PRO A 60 -2.01 -32.64 2.87
C PRO A 60 -0.99 -32.09 1.89
N ALA A 61 -1.49 -31.58 0.77
CA ALA A 61 -0.69 -30.76 -0.13
C ALA A 61 0.09 -29.75 0.71
N ALA A 62 1.37 -29.60 0.36
CA ALA A 62 2.33 -28.75 1.04
C ALA A 62 1.69 -27.46 1.58
N SER A 63 1.93 -27.23 2.87
CA SER A 63 1.65 -26.04 3.66
C SER A 63 1.23 -24.78 2.88
N LYS A 64 -0.03 -24.39 3.11
CA LYS A 64 -0.65 -23.11 2.75
C LYS A 64 -0.02 -21.92 3.51
N THR A 65 1.19 -21.52 3.14
CA THR A 65 1.79 -20.28 3.68
C THR A 65 2.33 -19.42 2.54
N GLY A 66 1.43 -18.74 1.83
CA GLY A 66 1.82 -17.75 0.82
C GLY A 66 0.58 -17.20 0.13
N GLY A 67 0.41 -15.87 0.17
CA GLY A 67 -0.72 -15.20 -0.49
C GLY A 67 -0.69 -15.34 -2.02
N SER A 68 -1.57 -14.58 -2.68
CA SER A 68 -1.60 -14.38 -4.13
C SER A 68 -0.20 -14.08 -4.69
N ARG A 69 -0.05 -14.25 -6.01
CA ARG A 69 1.16 -13.84 -6.72
C ARG A 69 1.52 -12.38 -6.41
N LEU A 70 0.52 -11.50 -6.30
CA LEU A 70 0.73 -10.09 -6.00
C LEU A 70 1.21 -9.86 -4.56
N GLU A 71 0.65 -10.58 -3.58
CA GLU A 71 1.15 -10.53 -2.19
C GLU A 71 2.60 -10.99 -2.08
N ARG A 72 2.98 -12.06 -2.79
CA ARG A 72 4.38 -12.55 -2.80
C ARG A 72 5.33 -11.57 -3.50
N SER A 73 4.83 -10.85 -4.50
CA SER A 73 5.60 -9.85 -5.23
C SER A 73 5.89 -8.59 -4.41
N ALA A 74 5.07 -8.28 -3.41
CA ALA A 74 5.20 -7.05 -2.65
C ALA A 74 6.26 -7.13 -1.55
N LEU A 75 6.90 -5.99 -1.26
CA LEU A 75 7.78 -5.88 -0.09
C LEU A 75 7.05 -6.24 1.21
N ALA A 76 7.78 -6.91 2.09
CA ALA A 76 7.38 -7.33 3.42
C ALA A 76 8.41 -6.86 4.44
N GLN A 77 8.01 -6.83 5.71
CA GLN A 77 8.92 -6.49 6.79
C GLN A 77 10.09 -7.49 6.82
N GLY A 78 11.32 -6.97 6.88
CA GLY A 78 12.54 -7.78 6.89
C GLY A 78 13.18 -8.00 5.51
N ASP A 79 12.49 -7.67 4.40
CA ASP A 79 13.07 -7.80 3.05
C ASP A 79 14.21 -6.81 2.79
N LEU A 80 14.21 -5.68 3.50
CA LEU A 80 15.10 -4.54 3.29
C LEU A 80 15.75 -4.10 4.60
N PRO A 81 17.05 -4.38 4.81
CA PRO A 81 17.78 -3.87 5.98
C PRO A 81 17.78 -2.34 6.03
N GLY A 82 17.51 -1.77 7.20
CA GLY A 82 17.45 -0.32 7.41
C GLY A 82 16.16 0.34 6.90
N TYR A 83 15.12 -0.44 6.64
CA TYR A 83 13.79 0.04 6.28
C TYR A 83 12.71 -0.62 7.12
N GLN A 84 11.66 0.15 7.39
CA GLN A 84 10.41 -0.34 7.96
C GLN A 84 9.37 -0.44 6.85
N VAL A 85 8.79 -1.63 6.67
CA VAL A 85 7.75 -1.89 5.68
C VAL A 85 6.41 -2.05 6.39
N SER A 86 5.40 -1.29 5.96
CA SER A 86 4.05 -1.31 6.49
C SER A 86 3.04 -1.73 5.42
N ALA A 87 1.89 -2.27 5.87
CA ALA A 87 0.76 -2.53 4.98
C ALA A 87 0.11 -1.22 4.50
N GLN A 88 0.36 -0.10 5.19
CA GLN A 88 -0.13 1.23 4.82
C GLN A 88 0.76 1.84 3.72
N GLY A 89 0.49 1.50 2.46
CA GLY A 89 1.09 2.16 1.30
C GLY A 89 0.39 3.45 0.86
N LYS A 90 -0.83 3.65 1.33
CA LYS A 90 -1.67 4.84 1.13
C LYS A 90 -1.39 5.87 2.22
N ASN A 91 -1.36 7.16 1.85
CA ASN A 91 -1.50 8.24 2.83
C ASN A 91 -2.95 8.26 3.34
N PRO A 92 -3.23 8.02 4.64
CA PRO A 92 -4.59 7.96 5.16
C PRO A 92 -5.36 9.29 5.02
N ALA A 93 -4.66 10.41 4.81
CA ALA A 93 -5.28 11.70 4.54
C ALA A 93 -5.58 11.94 3.05
N ALA A 94 -5.17 11.03 2.14
CA ALA A 94 -5.47 11.18 0.72
C ALA A 94 -6.93 10.76 0.43
N PRO A 95 -7.68 11.56 -0.34
CA PRO A 95 -9.06 11.24 -0.72
C PRO A 95 -9.12 9.94 -1.53
N ASP A 96 -10.29 9.31 -1.52
CA ASP A 96 -10.56 8.14 -2.33
C ASP A 96 -10.94 8.55 -3.77
N GLY A 97 -10.87 7.60 -4.70
CA GLY A 97 -11.30 7.80 -6.08
C GLY A 97 -10.20 8.16 -7.07
N GLN A 98 -10.61 8.35 -8.34
CA GLN A 98 -9.70 8.61 -9.44
C GLN A 98 -9.56 10.12 -9.67
N PRO A 99 -8.35 10.69 -9.59
CA PRO A 99 -8.14 12.11 -9.87
C PRO A 99 -8.47 12.44 -11.32
N GLN A 100 -8.98 13.63 -11.57
CA GLN A 100 -9.28 14.14 -12.91
C GLN A 100 -8.35 15.31 -13.22
N ALA A 101 -7.48 15.15 -14.21
CA ALA A 101 -6.57 16.20 -14.64
C ALA A 101 -7.31 17.26 -15.47
N ASP A 102 -6.94 18.52 -15.30
CA ASP A 102 -7.41 19.64 -16.13
C ASP A 102 -6.98 19.51 -17.60
N LYS A 103 -5.92 18.73 -17.84
CA LYS A 103 -5.37 18.43 -19.17
C LYS A 103 -5.43 16.92 -19.40
N LYS A 104 -6.15 16.50 -20.45
CA LYS A 104 -6.26 15.08 -20.84
C LYS A 104 -4.90 14.39 -21.02
N ALA A 105 -3.92 15.10 -21.59
CA ALA A 105 -2.57 14.56 -21.79
C ALA A 105 -1.84 14.25 -20.47
N CYS A 106 -2.23 14.90 -19.36
CA CYS A 106 -1.63 14.72 -18.04
C CYS A 106 -2.41 13.75 -17.14
N GLN A 107 -3.54 13.23 -17.61
CA GLN A 107 -4.35 12.27 -16.87
C GLN A 107 -3.54 11.05 -16.38
N PRO A 108 -2.64 10.44 -17.16
CA PRO A 108 -1.81 9.33 -16.66
C PRO A 108 -0.92 9.72 -15.47
N LEU A 109 -0.46 10.97 -15.40
CA LEU A 109 0.34 11.47 -14.28
C LEU A 109 -0.51 11.81 -13.05
N ALA A 110 -1.79 12.16 -13.24
CA ALA A 110 -2.72 12.29 -12.13
C ALA A 110 -3.05 10.91 -11.55
N ASP A 111 -3.39 9.96 -12.42
CA ASP A 111 -3.78 8.60 -12.04
C ASP A 111 -2.71 7.92 -11.18
N VAL A 112 -1.45 7.99 -11.61
CA VAL A 112 -0.32 7.32 -10.95
C VAL A 112 -0.02 7.85 -9.53
N MET A 113 -0.58 9.00 -9.16
CA MET A 113 -0.47 9.54 -7.80
C MET A 113 -1.47 8.94 -6.81
N GLY A 114 -2.56 8.35 -7.31
CA GLY A 114 -3.61 7.75 -6.49
C GLY A 114 -3.29 6.34 -6.01
N ASP A 115 -4.16 5.80 -5.15
CA ASP A 115 -4.03 4.43 -4.63
C ASP A 115 -4.26 3.36 -5.68
N LYS A 116 -5.03 3.70 -6.72
CA LYS A 116 -5.21 2.94 -7.95
C LYS A 116 -4.47 3.68 -9.07
N PRO A 117 -3.17 3.38 -9.27
CA PRO A 117 -2.29 4.18 -10.12
C PRO A 117 -2.60 4.09 -11.62
N ASP A 118 -3.47 3.17 -12.03
CA ASP A 118 -4.00 3.05 -13.37
C ASP A 118 -5.38 2.37 -13.31
N PRO A 119 -6.44 2.92 -13.93
CA PRO A 119 -7.74 2.26 -14.02
C PRO A 119 -7.71 0.92 -14.77
N SER A 120 -6.67 0.64 -15.57
CA SER A 120 -6.53 -0.66 -16.27
C SER A 120 -5.94 -1.79 -15.42
N ALA A 121 -5.45 -1.49 -14.21
CA ALA A 121 -4.92 -2.50 -13.30
C ALA A 121 -6.02 -3.45 -12.83
N ARG A 122 -5.75 -4.76 -12.90
CA ARG A 122 -6.67 -5.81 -12.40
C ARG A 122 -6.66 -5.88 -10.89
N GLU A 123 -5.46 -5.78 -10.32
CA GLU A 123 -5.22 -5.81 -8.89
C GLU A 123 -4.05 -4.89 -8.58
N THR A 124 -4.05 -4.26 -7.41
CA THR A 124 -2.95 -3.42 -6.93
C THR A 124 -2.75 -3.66 -5.44
N LEU A 125 -1.50 -3.84 -5.06
CA LEU A 125 -1.10 -3.97 -3.68
C LEU A 125 -0.02 -2.94 -3.38
N SER A 126 -0.22 -2.17 -2.31
CA SER A 126 0.68 -1.08 -1.90
C SER A 126 1.31 -1.35 -0.53
N ARG A 127 2.52 -0.84 -0.34
CA ARG A 127 3.31 -0.88 0.89
C ARG A 127 3.94 0.47 1.17
N GLY A 128 3.98 0.84 2.44
CA GLY A 128 4.76 1.98 2.90
C GLY A 128 6.16 1.51 3.28
N VAL A 129 7.19 2.23 2.84
CA VAL A 129 8.58 1.90 3.11
C VAL A 129 9.26 3.14 3.70
N GLY A 130 9.47 3.13 5.01
CA GLY A 130 10.15 4.19 5.74
C GLY A 130 11.64 3.91 5.89
N SER A 131 12.50 4.87 5.55
CA SER A 131 13.95 4.74 5.74
C SER A 131 14.33 4.97 7.19
N GLN A 132 15.10 4.04 7.77
CA GLN A 132 15.74 4.24 9.08
C GLN A 132 17.10 4.95 8.96
N LYS A 133 17.61 5.06 7.72
CA LYS A 133 18.91 5.66 7.40
C LYS A 133 18.81 7.15 7.07
N GLN A 134 17.65 7.57 6.58
CA GLN A 134 17.35 8.95 6.19
C GLN A 134 16.01 9.35 6.79
N VAL A 135 16.06 10.22 7.80
CA VAL A 135 14.85 10.77 8.45
C VAL A 135 13.97 11.44 7.41
N GLY A 136 12.66 11.21 7.50
CA GLY A 136 11.65 11.80 6.62
C GLY A 136 11.47 11.11 5.27
N LEU A 137 12.44 10.33 4.80
CA LEU A 137 12.28 9.61 3.53
C LEU A 137 11.26 8.48 3.65
N ALA A 138 10.17 8.63 2.91
CA ALA A 138 9.15 7.61 2.73
C ALA A 138 9.02 7.23 1.25
N VAL A 139 8.80 5.94 0.99
CA VAL A 139 8.49 5.42 -0.35
C VAL A 139 7.17 4.69 -0.28
N SER A 140 6.22 5.08 -1.12
CA SER A 140 5.05 4.26 -1.43
C SER A 140 5.43 3.32 -2.58
N ALA A 141 5.41 2.02 -2.30
CA ALA A 141 5.71 0.97 -3.27
C ALA A 141 4.42 0.22 -3.62
N SER A 142 4.06 0.18 -4.90
CA SER A 142 2.90 -0.59 -5.38
C SER A 142 3.32 -1.57 -6.44
N VAL A 143 2.70 -2.74 -6.42
CA VAL A 143 2.77 -3.75 -7.48
C VAL A 143 1.35 -3.94 -8.01
N SER A 144 1.20 -3.87 -9.33
CA SER A 144 -0.09 -3.95 -10.00
C SER A 144 -0.04 -4.97 -11.14
N SER A 145 -1.11 -5.76 -11.30
CA SER A 145 -1.23 -6.76 -12.36
C SER A 145 -2.08 -6.26 -13.53
N TYR A 146 -1.71 -6.63 -14.76
CA TYR A 146 -2.34 -6.16 -16.00
C TYR A 146 -2.49 -7.29 -17.02
N SER A 147 -3.07 -6.98 -18.17
CA SER A 147 -2.65 -7.66 -19.40
C SER A 147 -1.28 -7.12 -19.83
N GLU A 148 -0.48 -7.90 -20.56
CA GLU A 148 0.82 -7.43 -21.03
C GLU A 148 0.70 -6.20 -21.96
N SER A 149 -0.35 -6.15 -22.79
CA SER A 149 -0.64 -5.00 -23.64
C SER A 149 -0.96 -3.74 -22.84
N ASP A 150 -1.74 -3.85 -21.76
CA ASP A 150 -2.09 -2.70 -20.93
C ASP A 150 -0.88 -2.19 -20.14
N ALA A 151 -0.02 -3.09 -19.66
CA ALA A 151 1.23 -2.74 -18.99
C ALA A 151 2.17 -1.95 -19.92
N LYS A 152 2.35 -2.40 -21.17
CA LYS A 152 3.13 -1.66 -22.19
C LYS A 152 2.51 -0.31 -22.51
N ALA A 153 1.20 -0.27 -22.70
CA ALA A 153 0.46 0.96 -22.99
C ALA A 153 0.56 1.96 -21.83
N LEU A 154 0.56 1.52 -20.57
CA LEU A 154 0.77 2.38 -19.41
C LEU A 154 2.14 3.07 -19.46
N ILE A 155 3.23 2.33 -19.65
CA ILE A 155 4.57 2.93 -19.71
C ILE A 155 4.67 3.94 -20.85
N ALA A 156 4.11 3.62 -22.03
CA ALA A 156 4.08 4.54 -23.17
C ALA A 156 3.29 5.82 -22.87
N ARG A 157 2.09 5.69 -22.27
CA ARG A 157 1.26 6.85 -21.86
C ARG A 157 1.98 7.73 -20.85
N LEU A 158 2.65 7.14 -19.86
CA LEU A 158 3.41 7.87 -18.85
C LEU A 158 4.58 8.63 -19.47
N LYS A 159 5.37 7.99 -20.36
CA LYS A 159 6.47 8.67 -21.08
C LYS A 159 5.96 9.87 -21.89
N ALA A 160 4.85 9.70 -22.62
CA ALA A 160 4.23 10.77 -23.38
C ALA A 160 3.72 11.92 -22.47
N ALA A 161 3.09 11.58 -21.35
CA ALA A 161 2.58 12.57 -20.40
C ALA A 161 3.72 13.34 -19.71
N VAL A 162 4.82 12.68 -19.32
CA VAL A 162 6.02 13.36 -18.79
C VAL A 162 6.57 14.37 -19.79
N ALA A 163 6.61 14.03 -21.08
CA ALA A 163 7.06 14.95 -22.13
C ALA A 163 6.09 16.13 -22.34
N ALA A 164 4.78 15.90 -22.25
CA ALA A 164 3.76 16.90 -22.54
C ALA A 164 3.46 17.85 -21.37
N CYS A 165 3.66 17.41 -20.13
CA CYS A 165 3.15 18.08 -18.93
C CYS A 165 4.21 18.86 -18.14
N GLY A 166 5.34 19.21 -18.76
CA GLY A 166 6.50 19.82 -18.09
C GLY A 166 6.19 21.14 -17.35
N THR A 167 5.25 21.93 -17.86
CA THR A 167 4.78 23.17 -17.21
C THR A 167 3.87 22.92 -16.00
N GLY A 168 3.45 21.68 -15.80
CA GLY A 168 2.49 21.28 -14.78
C GLY A 168 1.03 21.23 -15.26
N PHE A 169 0.19 20.72 -14.37
CA PHE A 169 -1.24 20.49 -14.52
C PHE A 169 -1.92 20.52 -13.15
N SER A 170 -3.23 20.62 -13.11
CA SER A 170 -4.01 20.47 -11.88
C SER A 170 -4.80 19.17 -11.95
N ALA A 171 -5.08 18.54 -10.80
CA ALA A 171 -6.02 17.44 -10.75
C ALA A 171 -6.96 17.55 -9.56
N THR A 172 -8.20 17.10 -9.76
CA THR A 172 -9.26 17.14 -8.76
C THR A 172 -9.73 15.73 -8.43
N VAL A 173 -9.84 15.42 -7.14
CA VAL A 173 -10.40 14.18 -6.61
C VAL A 173 -11.30 14.53 -5.43
N GLU A 174 -12.53 14.03 -5.40
CA GLU A 174 -13.52 14.31 -4.34
C GLU A 174 -13.63 15.80 -3.93
N LYS A 175 -13.65 16.71 -4.94
CA LYS A 175 -13.68 18.18 -4.80
C LYS A 175 -12.40 18.82 -4.22
N GLN A 176 -11.41 18.02 -3.82
CA GLN A 176 -10.08 18.52 -3.48
C GLN A 176 -9.25 18.67 -4.74
N THR A 177 -8.65 19.84 -4.93
CA THR A 177 -7.82 20.13 -6.11
C THR A 177 -6.37 20.33 -5.68
N GLY A 178 -5.48 19.59 -6.31
CA GLY A 178 -4.03 19.75 -6.21
C GLY A 178 -3.43 20.28 -7.51
N ALA A 179 -2.27 20.91 -7.39
CA ALA A 179 -1.44 21.31 -8.51
C ALA A 179 -0.16 20.46 -8.56
N TYR A 180 0.22 20.05 -9.76
CA TYR A 180 1.46 19.34 -10.04
C TYR A 180 2.31 20.22 -10.94
N ARG A 181 3.52 20.56 -10.49
CA ARG A 181 4.41 21.52 -11.16
C ARG A 181 5.75 20.87 -11.44
N GLU A 182 6.50 21.47 -12.36
CA GLU A 182 7.88 21.06 -12.66
C GLU A 182 8.01 19.56 -12.95
N VAL A 183 7.14 19.02 -13.81
CA VAL A 183 7.25 17.63 -14.26
C VAL A 183 8.51 17.51 -15.10
N ARG A 184 9.54 16.83 -14.59
CA ARG A 184 10.83 16.70 -15.26
C ARG A 184 11.24 15.24 -15.35
N PRO A 185 11.60 14.72 -16.54
CA PRO A 185 12.24 13.41 -16.65
C PRO A 185 13.42 13.30 -15.68
N ALA A 186 13.60 12.12 -15.11
CA ALA A 186 14.70 11.82 -14.22
C ALA A 186 15.39 10.54 -14.66
N ASP A 187 16.72 10.58 -14.75
CA ASP A 187 17.48 9.38 -15.02
C ASP A 187 17.39 8.44 -13.81
N TYR A 188 17.07 7.19 -14.10
CA TYR A 188 16.98 6.13 -13.11
C TYR A 188 17.24 4.79 -13.77
N ARG A 189 18.21 4.03 -13.25
CA ARG A 189 18.53 2.68 -13.75
C ARG A 189 17.68 1.64 -13.04
N THR A 190 17.19 0.66 -13.80
CA THR A 190 16.33 -0.43 -13.33
C THR A 190 16.59 -1.69 -14.13
N GLY A 191 16.45 -2.86 -13.53
CA GLY A 191 16.59 -4.15 -14.23
C GLY A 191 15.34 -4.65 -14.97
N GLY A 192 14.23 -3.88 -15.01
CA GLY A 192 12.99 -4.31 -15.66
C GLY A 192 12.95 -4.04 -17.16
N ASP A 193 11.95 -4.61 -17.84
CA ASP A 193 11.79 -4.56 -19.30
C ASP A 193 11.74 -3.12 -19.84
N GLU A 194 10.96 -2.28 -19.17
CA GLU A 194 10.80 -0.87 -19.51
C GLU A 194 10.56 -0.05 -18.26
N SER A 195 11.04 1.20 -18.26
CA SER A 195 10.78 2.12 -17.17
C SER A 195 10.59 3.56 -17.64
N VAL A 196 10.02 4.35 -16.74
CA VAL A 196 9.93 5.80 -16.84
C VAL A 196 10.06 6.38 -15.44
N SER A 197 10.85 7.45 -15.31
CA SER A 197 11.07 8.13 -14.05
C SER A 197 11.06 9.63 -14.24
N TRP A 198 10.54 10.34 -13.25
CA TRP A 198 10.44 11.79 -13.27
C TRP A 198 10.34 12.35 -11.85
N THR A 199 10.62 13.63 -11.71
CA THR A 199 10.32 14.42 -10.51
C THR A 199 9.18 15.38 -10.79
N MET A 200 8.43 15.74 -9.75
CA MET A 200 7.44 16.82 -9.80
C MET A 200 7.21 17.40 -8.40
N THR A 201 6.72 18.63 -8.34
CA THR A 201 6.19 19.21 -7.09
C THR A 201 4.69 19.03 -7.06
N ALA A 202 4.19 18.26 -6.09
CA ALA A 202 2.76 18.18 -5.77
C ALA A 202 2.41 19.23 -4.73
N ALA A 203 1.30 19.94 -4.89
CA ALA A 203 0.84 20.96 -3.95
C ALA A 203 -0.68 20.91 -3.77
N ALA A 204 -1.15 20.91 -2.52
CA ALA A 204 -2.56 20.96 -2.16
C ALA A 204 -2.71 21.65 -0.80
N GLU A 205 -3.78 22.43 -0.62
CA GLU A 205 -4.15 23.03 0.68
C GLU A 205 -2.99 23.80 1.37
N GLY A 206 -2.15 24.49 0.59
CA GLY A 206 -1.01 25.28 1.09
C GLY A 206 0.22 24.45 1.46
N VAL A 207 0.17 23.13 1.34
CA VAL A 207 1.30 22.21 1.50
C VAL A 207 1.83 21.82 0.13
N SER A 208 3.15 21.65 0.01
CA SER A 208 3.78 21.10 -1.18
C SER A 208 4.80 20.03 -0.82
N ALA A 209 5.13 19.14 -1.74
CA ALA A 209 6.18 18.14 -1.59
C ALA A 209 6.86 17.89 -2.93
N GLN A 210 8.19 17.77 -2.91
CA GLN A 210 8.92 17.20 -4.04
C GLN A 210 8.73 15.68 -4.04
N VAL A 211 8.33 15.15 -5.20
CA VAL A 211 8.05 13.73 -5.41
C VAL A 211 8.93 13.20 -6.52
N HIS A 212 9.54 12.05 -6.30
CA HIS A 212 10.22 11.28 -7.34
C HIS A 212 9.45 9.99 -7.60
N LEU A 213 9.04 9.80 -8.86
CA LEU A 213 8.41 8.56 -9.30
C LEU A 213 9.37 7.73 -10.15
N VAL A 214 9.30 6.43 -9.94
CA VAL A 214 9.89 5.40 -10.79
C VAL A 214 8.80 4.37 -11.07
N VAL A 215 8.49 4.18 -12.34
CA VAL A 215 7.52 3.18 -12.79
C VAL A 215 8.24 2.20 -13.70
N VAL A 216 8.16 0.91 -13.38
CA VAL A 216 8.88 -0.16 -14.07
C VAL A 216 7.92 -1.26 -14.44
N ARG A 217 7.97 -1.71 -15.70
CA ARG A 217 7.25 -2.89 -16.17
C ARG A 217 8.17 -4.10 -16.18
N GLU A 218 7.65 -5.22 -15.70
CA GLU A 218 8.24 -6.55 -15.78
C GLU A 218 7.13 -7.51 -16.25
N GLY A 219 7.17 -7.92 -17.52
CA GLY A 219 6.09 -8.70 -18.13
C GLY A 219 4.74 -7.98 -18.06
N ASP A 220 3.77 -8.63 -17.40
CA ASP A 220 2.40 -8.17 -17.15
C ASP A 220 2.22 -7.39 -15.83
N THR A 221 3.32 -7.15 -15.12
CA THR A 221 3.33 -6.55 -13.79
C THR A 221 4.01 -5.19 -13.85
N VAL A 222 3.43 -4.20 -13.18
CA VAL A 222 4.02 -2.86 -13.07
C VAL A 222 4.29 -2.53 -11.62
N VAL A 223 5.52 -2.10 -11.36
CA VAL A 223 5.96 -1.56 -10.07
C VAL A 223 5.94 -0.04 -10.13
N ARG A 224 5.25 0.60 -9.18
CA ARG A 224 5.32 2.05 -8.93
C ARG A 224 6.06 2.30 -7.62
N LEU A 225 7.06 3.15 -7.65
CA LEU A 225 7.78 3.63 -6.47
C LEU A 225 7.68 5.15 -6.45
N MET A 226 7.12 5.68 -5.37
CA MET A 226 6.93 7.12 -5.18
C MET A 226 7.63 7.54 -3.89
N ALA A 227 8.71 8.31 -4.01
CA ALA A 227 9.47 8.81 -2.88
C ALA A 227 9.17 10.28 -2.61
N LEU A 228 9.02 10.63 -1.34
CA LEU A 228 8.88 12.00 -0.84
C LEU A 228 9.48 12.09 0.57
N ASP A 229 9.74 13.32 1.02
CA ASP A 229 10.12 13.58 2.40
C ASP A 229 8.89 14.06 3.18
N VAL A 230 8.49 13.30 4.21
CA VAL A 230 7.30 13.60 5.02
C VAL A 230 7.55 14.61 6.13
N VAL A 231 8.81 15.00 6.35
CA VAL A 231 9.22 15.96 7.40
C VAL A 231 9.53 17.32 6.79
N SER A 232 10.21 17.35 5.63
CA SER A 232 10.60 18.56 4.92
C SER A 232 10.12 18.53 3.47
N ALA A 233 9.01 19.24 3.22
CA ALA A 233 8.42 19.47 1.90
C ALA A 233 9.42 19.85 0.79
N GLN A 234 10.46 20.61 1.14
CA GLN A 234 11.46 21.13 0.20
C GLN A 234 12.61 20.14 -0.04
N GLN A 235 12.76 19.12 0.81
CA GLN A 235 13.80 18.12 0.67
C GLN A 235 13.53 17.26 -0.57
N LYS A 236 14.50 17.22 -1.48
CA LYS A 236 14.41 16.41 -2.69
C LYS A 236 14.64 14.94 -2.35
N ALA A 237 13.56 14.21 -2.09
CA ALA A 237 13.60 12.76 -1.94
C ALA A 237 13.85 12.08 -3.30
N ARG A 238 14.57 10.97 -3.27
CA ARG A 238 14.73 10.06 -4.42
C ARG A 238 14.36 8.65 -3.98
N VAL A 239 13.87 7.85 -4.92
CA VAL A 239 13.63 6.42 -4.68
C VAL A 239 14.99 5.74 -4.52
N PRO A 240 15.32 5.14 -3.36
CA PRO A 240 16.59 4.44 -3.18
C PRO A 240 16.71 3.25 -4.14
N GLN A 241 17.89 3.03 -4.70
CA GLN A 241 18.13 1.94 -5.68
C GLN A 241 17.84 0.58 -5.04
N GLU A 242 18.25 0.37 -3.80
CA GLU A 242 18.02 -0.89 -3.07
C GLU A 242 16.53 -1.22 -2.88
N VAL A 243 15.66 -0.20 -2.76
CA VAL A 243 14.21 -0.40 -2.66
C VAL A 243 13.66 -0.86 -4.02
N ALA A 244 14.10 -0.22 -5.11
CA ALA A 244 13.67 -0.58 -6.46
C ALA A 244 14.16 -1.97 -6.86
N ASP A 245 15.43 -2.27 -6.62
CA ASP A 245 16.05 -3.55 -6.95
C ASP A 245 15.35 -4.69 -6.19
N LYS A 246 15.13 -4.52 -4.88
CA LYS A 246 14.46 -5.55 -4.09
C LYS A 246 13.01 -5.76 -4.51
N GLN A 247 12.28 -4.68 -4.79
CA GLN A 247 10.89 -4.79 -5.25
C GLN A 247 10.80 -5.52 -6.60
N LEU A 248 11.73 -5.26 -7.53
CA LEU A 248 11.77 -5.97 -8.81
C LEU A 248 12.22 -7.43 -8.66
N GLU A 249 13.17 -7.72 -7.77
CA GLU A 249 13.57 -9.09 -7.44
C GLU A 249 12.37 -9.92 -6.99
N LYS A 250 11.52 -9.37 -6.11
CA LYS A 250 10.32 -10.06 -5.63
C LYS A 250 9.29 -10.32 -6.73
N VAL A 251 9.10 -9.38 -7.65
CA VAL A 251 8.21 -9.56 -8.81
C VAL A 251 8.67 -10.73 -9.67
N ARG A 252 9.99 -10.82 -9.95
CA ARG A 252 10.56 -11.93 -10.74
C ARG A 252 10.42 -13.28 -10.04
N GLN A 253 10.63 -13.31 -8.72
CA GLN A 253 10.51 -14.55 -7.93
C GLN A 253 9.06 -15.04 -7.78
N ALA A 254 8.08 -14.16 -7.99
CA ALA A 254 6.67 -14.51 -7.90
C ALA A 254 6.03 -14.89 -9.26
N GLY A 255 6.66 -14.48 -10.37
CA GLY A 255 6.37 -14.95 -11.74
C GLY A 255 6.69 -16.42 -11.93
#